data_AF-A0A7Y5FKX5-F1
#
_entry.id   AF-A0A7Y5FKX5-F1
#
_cell.length_a   1.000
_cell.length_b   1.000
_cell.length_c   1.000
_cell.angle_alpha   90.00
_cell.angle_beta   90.00
_cell.angle_gamma   90.00
#
_symmetry.space_group_name_H-M   'P 1'
#
loop_
_entity.id
_entity.type
_entity.pdbx_description
1 polymer ?
#
loop_
_entity_poly.entity_id
_entity_poly.type
_entity_poly.pdbx_seq_one_letter_code
_entity_poly.pdbx_strand_id
1 'polypeptide(L)'
;MRGLMFREQLPEDQGMLFVFEMSRIQSFWMRNTFIPLDIAFIASDGKIVDIQHMAPLDESKSYISAAPALYVLEVNAGWFERHGVKVGAMVRF
;
A
#
# COMPACT_ATOMS: atom_id res chain seq x y z
N MET A 1 -6.76 8.66 7.97
CA MET A 1 -7.58 8.41 6.76
C MET A 1 -8.30 7.07 6.89
N ARG A 2 -9.44 6.89 6.20
CA ARG A 2 -10.27 5.66 6.32
C ARG A 2 -9.73 4.48 5.52
N GLY A 3 -9.07 4.70 4.39
CA GLY A 3 -8.56 3.62 3.55
C GLY A 3 -9.62 2.56 3.20
N LEU A 4 -9.20 1.29 3.17
CA LEU A 4 -10.07 0.12 2.93
C LEU A 4 -10.81 -0.40 4.18
N MET A 5 -10.92 0.39 5.25
CA MET A 5 -11.66 0.00 6.47
C MET A 5 -13.10 -0.44 6.17
N PHE A 6 -13.52 -1.50 6.85
CA PHE A 6 -14.86 -2.10 6.79
C PHE A 6 -15.25 -2.74 5.45
N ARG A 7 -14.30 -2.90 4.52
CA ARG A 7 -14.50 -3.69 3.30
C ARG A 7 -14.33 -5.18 3.62
N GLU A 8 -15.29 -5.99 3.21
CA GLU A 8 -15.24 -7.46 3.35
C GLU A 8 -14.54 -8.14 2.16
N GLN A 9 -14.49 -7.47 1.01
CA GLN A 9 -13.86 -7.97 -0.21
C GLN A 9 -13.30 -6.82 -1.06
N LEU A 10 -12.27 -7.14 -1.84
CA LEU A 10 -11.68 -6.29 -2.87
C LEU A 10 -11.47 -7.16 -4.13
N PRO A 11 -12.06 -6.80 -5.29
CA PRO A 11 -11.82 -7.53 -6.53
C PRO A 11 -10.32 -7.60 -6.88
N GLU A 12 -9.89 -8.67 -7.56
CA GLU A 12 -8.45 -8.94 -7.78
C GLU A 12 -7.72 -7.81 -8.50
N ASP A 13 -8.37 -7.17 -9.49
CA ASP A 13 -7.81 -6.08 -10.29
C ASP A 13 -8.14 -4.68 -9.73
N GLN A 14 -8.49 -4.60 -8.44
CA GLN A 14 -8.78 -3.33 -7.78
C GLN A 14 -7.81 -3.06 -6.63
N GLY A 15 -7.61 -1.77 -6.38
CA GLY A 15 -6.81 -1.27 -5.28
C GLY A 15 -7.26 0.12 -4.86
N MET A 16 -6.61 0.65 -3.84
CA MET A 16 -6.79 2.03 -3.39
C MET A 16 -5.48 2.79 -3.54
N LEU A 17 -5.51 3.84 -4.35
CA LEU A 17 -4.39 4.77 -4.50
C LEU A 17 -4.60 5.98 -3.57
N PHE A 18 -3.62 6.22 -2.72
CA PHE A 18 -3.53 7.43 -1.91
C PHE A 18 -2.53 8.38 -2.59
N VAL A 19 -2.95 9.64 -2.78
CA VAL A 19 -2.13 10.71 -3.35
C VAL A 19 -1.93 11.77 -2.28
N PHE A 20 -0.68 12.04 -1.94
CA PHE A 20 -0.32 13.03 -0.92
C PHE A 20 0.18 14.33 -1.56
N GLU A 21 0.05 15.45 -0.86
CA GLU A 21 0.53 16.75 -1.34
C GLU A 21 2.06 16.87 -1.31
N MET A 22 2.72 16.11 -0.44
CA MET A 22 4.16 16.17 -0.23
C MET A 22 4.75 14.77 -0.07
N SER A 23 5.91 14.55 -0.68
CA SER A 23 6.69 13.32 -0.49
C SER A 23 7.31 13.29 0.90
N ARG A 24 6.90 12.32 1.72
CA ARG A 24 7.33 12.15 3.13
C ARG A 24 7.31 10.67 3.49
N ILE A 25 7.89 10.33 4.64
CA ILE A 25 7.70 8.99 5.22
C ILE A 25 6.21 8.81 5.53
N GLN A 26 5.62 7.79 4.93
CA GLN A 26 4.21 7.44 5.12
C GLN A 26 4.09 6.33 6.16
N SER A 27 3.00 6.37 6.93
CA SER A 27 2.72 5.40 7.98
C SER A 27 1.26 4.95 7.89
N PHE A 28 1.06 3.65 7.75
CA PHE A 28 -0.24 3.00 7.59
C PHE A 28 -0.48 1.96 8.70
N TRP A 29 -1.72 1.56 8.88
CA TRP A 29 -2.16 0.59 9.89
C TRP A 29 -3.36 -0.20 9.35
N MET A 30 -3.70 -1.31 9.99
CA MET A 30 -4.77 -2.20 9.56
C MET A 30 -5.99 -2.17 10.47
N ARG A 31 -6.12 -1.11 11.29
CA ARG A 31 -7.29 -0.87 12.14
C ARG A 31 -8.58 -0.95 11.33
N ASN A 32 -9.50 -1.82 11.72
CA ASN A 32 -10.78 -2.05 11.03
C ASN A 32 -10.68 -2.49 9.55
N THR A 33 -9.53 -3.01 9.10
CA THR A 33 -9.36 -3.56 7.74
C THR A 33 -9.41 -5.08 7.80
N PHE A 34 -10.44 -5.68 7.20
CA PHE A 34 -10.71 -7.12 7.30
C PHE A 34 -10.00 -7.95 6.22
N ILE A 35 -9.72 -7.34 5.07
CA ILE A 35 -9.00 -7.97 3.97
C ILE A 35 -7.49 -7.88 4.20
N PRO A 36 -6.72 -8.97 3.99
CA PRO A 36 -5.26 -8.89 3.98
C PRO A 36 -4.80 -8.11 2.74
N LEU A 37 -3.82 -7.23 2.91
CA LEU A 37 -3.39 -6.31 1.86
C LEU A 37 -1.87 -6.37 1.66
N ASP A 38 -1.45 -6.06 0.44
CA ASP A 38 -0.10 -5.57 0.21
C ASP A 38 -0.15 -4.04 0.02
N ILE A 39 0.91 -3.36 0.46
CA ILE A 39 1.08 -1.92 0.30
C ILE A 39 2.38 -1.65 -0.45
N ALA A 40 2.30 -0.85 -1.52
CA ALA A 40 3.46 -0.30 -2.20
C ALA A 40 3.57 1.20 -1.92
N PHE A 41 4.74 1.62 -1.45
CA PHE A 41 5.08 3.03 -1.28
C PHE A 41 5.85 3.51 -2.52
N ILE A 42 5.41 4.63 -3.09
CA ILE A 42 5.85 5.10 -4.40
C ILE A 42 6.38 6.54 -4.27
N ALA A 43 7.62 6.75 -4.69
CA ALA A 43 8.26 8.06 -4.72
C ALA A 43 7.58 9.00 -5.73
N SER A 44 7.89 10.29 -5.64
CA SER A 44 7.31 11.32 -6.51
C SER A 44 7.63 11.16 -8.00
N ASP A 45 8.70 10.43 -8.33
CA ASP A 45 9.09 10.07 -9.70
C ASP A 45 8.40 8.80 -10.22
N GLY A 46 7.53 8.18 -9.40
CA GLY A 46 6.80 6.95 -9.75
C GLY A 46 7.54 5.66 -9.39
N LYS A 47 8.75 5.72 -8.80
CA LYS A 47 9.48 4.51 -8.41
C LYS A 47 8.90 3.90 -7.14
N ILE A 48 8.62 2.60 -7.13
CA ILE A 48 8.29 1.86 -5.91
C ILE A 48 9.55 1.80 -5.03
N VAL A 49 9.47 2.37 -3.84
CA VAL A 49 10.59 2.40 -2.88
C VAL A 49 10.49 1.31 -1.82
N ASP A 50 9.28 0.78 -1.59
CA ASP A 50 9.04 -0.23 -0.57
C ASP A 50 7.73 -1.00 -0.86
N ILE A 51 7.70 -2.28 -0.49
CA ILE A 51 6.51 -3.15 -0.57
C ILE A 51 6.43 -3.94 0.74
N GLN A 52 5.27 -3.92 1.38
CA GLN A 52 5.05 -4.63 2.65
C GLN A 52 3.75 -5.44 2.61
N HIS A 53 3.75 -6.59 3.30
CA HIS A 53 2.55 -7.39 3.55
C HIS A 53 1.88 -6.95 4.85
N MET A 54 0.59 -6.67 4.80
CA MET A 54 -0.18 -6.15 5.91
C MET A 54 -1.24 -7.16 6.39
N ALA A 55 -1.14 -7.54 7.66
CA ALA A 55 -2.07 -8.45 8.29
C ALA A 55 -3.39 -7.73 8.66
N PRO A 56 -4.56 -8.34 8.41
CA PRO A 56 -5.85 -7.73 8.72
C PRO A 56 -6.00 -7.50 10.22
N LEU A 57 -6.69 -6.42 10.59
CA LEU A 57 -6.96 -6.02 11.98
C LEU A 57 -5.72 -5.80 12.86
N ASP A 58 -4.52 -5.75 12.28
CA ASP A 58 -3.30 -5.50 13.03
C ASP A 58 -3.20 -4.02 13.45
N GLU A 59 -3.44 -3.78 14.73
CA GLU A 59 -3.27 -2.49 15.40
C GLU A 59 -2.00 -2.44 16.27
N SER A 60 -1.21 -3.52 16.31
CA SER A 60 -0.02 -3.62 17.16
C SER A 60 1.19 -2.84 16.63
N LYS A 61 1.18 -2.53 15.33
CA LYS A 61 2.27 -1.83 14.64
C LYS A 61 1.75 -0.92 13.54
N SER A 62 2.64 -0.05 13.06
CA SER A 62 2.44 0.71 11.82
C SER A 62 3.37 0.18 10.73
N TYR A 63 2.88 0.22 9.50
CA TYR A 63 3.61 -0.09 8.28
C TYR A 63 4.20 1.22 7.75
N ILE A 64 5.50 1.40 7.96
CA ILE A 64 6.21 2.66 7.70
C ILE A 64 7.06 2.48 6.45
N SER A 65 6.91 3.40 5.49
CA SER A 65 7.69 3.38 4.24
C SER A 65 9.20 3.47 4.49
N ALA A 66 10.00 2.64 3.82
CA ALA A 66 11.47 2.71 3.90
C ALA A 66 12.09 4.02 3.38
N ALA A 67 11.38 4.78 2.54
CA ALA A 67 11.83 6.06 1.99
C ALA A 67 10.63 6.99 1.72
N PRO A 68 10.85 8.32 1.52
CA PRO A 68 9.76 9.25 1.24
C PRO A 68 8.93 8.85 0.02
N ALA A 69 7.60 8.84 0.21
CA ALA A 69 6.63 8.47 -0.80
C ALA A 69 5.58 9.57 -0.99
N LEU A 70 5.23 9.82 -2.25
CA LEU A 70 4.16 10.74 -2.66
C LEU A 70 2.86 9.98 -2.93
N TYR A 71 2.96 8.72 -3.34
CA TYR A 71 1.82 7.86 -3.58
C TYR A 71 1.94 6.56 -2.78
N VAL A 72 0.79 5.98 -2.45
CA VAL A 72 0.71 4.68 -1.79
C VAL A 72 -0.40 3.88 -2.46
N LEU A 73 -0.11 2.63 -2.83
CA LEU A 73 -1.06 1.73 -3.47
C LEU A 73 -1.32 0.53 -2.56
N GLU A 74 -2.57 0.37 -2.13
CA GLU A 74 -3.05 -0.83 -1.44
C GLU A 74 -3.77 -1.75 -2.44
N VAL A 75 -3.41 -3.05 -2.43
CA VAL A 75 -4.02 -4.11 -3.24
C VAL A 75 -4.20 -5.37 -2.40
N ASN A 76 -4.93 -6.36 -2.93
CA ASN A 76 -5.05 -7.67 -2.26
C ASN A 76 -3.68 -8.28 -1.94
N ALA A 77 -3.57 -8.97 -0.80
CA ALA A 77 -2.33 -9.63 -0.42
C ALA A 77 -1.80 -10.59 -1.49
N GLY A 78 -0.48 -10.56 -1.70
CA GLY A 78 0.25 -11.32 -2.70
C GLY A 78 0.06 -10.84 -4.14
N TRP A 79 -0.66 -9.73 -4.39
CA TRP A 79 -0.87 -9.24 -5.75
C TRP A 79 0.45 -8.87 -6.43
N PHE A 80 1.36 -8.18 -5.73
CA PHE A 80 2.65 -7.78 -6.31
C PHE A 80 3.52 -9.00 -6.66
N GLU A 81 3.54 -10.01 -5.79
CA GLU A 81 4.27 -11.26 -6.01
C GLU A 81 3.74 -12.00 -7.25
N ARG A 82 2.41 -12.20 -7.34
CA ARG A 82 1.77 -12.89 -8.48
C ARG A 82 2.04 -12.19 -9.81
N HIS A 83 2.16 -10.87 -9.80
CA HIS A 83 2.42 -10.06 -11.00
C HIS A 83 3.91 -9.75 -11.22
N GLY A 84 4.82 -10.28 -10.38
CA GLY A 84 6.25 -10.06 -10.50
C GLY A 84 6.69 -8.60 -10.29
N VAL A 85 5.87 -7.78 -9.64
CA VAL A 85 6.16 -6.38 -9.32
C VAL A 85 7.03 -6.33 -8.08
N LYS A 86 8.12 -5.55 -8.14
CA LYS A 86 9.14 -5.48 -7.08
C LYS A 86 9.53 -4.04 -6.80
N VAL A 87 10.18 -3.82 -5.65
CA VAL A 87 10.85 -2.55 -5.33
C VAL A 87 11.78 -2.15 -6.49
N GLY A 88 11.71 -0.89 -6.90
CA GLY A 88 12.39 -0.34 -8.06
C GLY A 88 11.58 -0.32 -9.36
N ALA A 89 10.41 -0.98 -9.41
CA ALA A 89 9.51 -0.86 -10.55
C ALA A 89 8.94 0.56 -10.67
N MET A 90 8.58 0.95 -11.90
CA MET A 90 8.02 2.27 -12.21
C MET A 90 6.50 2.19 -12.36
N VAL A 91 5.79 3.05 -11.65
CA VAL A 91 4.35 3.26 -11.76
C VAL A 91 4.08 4.45 -12.67
N ARG A 92 3.07 4.31 -13.54
CA ARG A 92 2.59 5.37 -14.43
C ARG A 92 1.08 5.54 -14.22
N PHE A 93 0.62 6.78 -14.22
CA PHE A 93 -0.77 7.18 -14.04
C PHE A 93 -1.29 7.83 -15.31
#